data_AF-A0A2R7Y7Q7-F1
#
_entry.id   AF-A0A2R7Y7Q7-F1
#
_cell.length_a   1.000
_cell.length_b   1.000
_cell.length_c   1.000
_cell.angle_alpha   90.00
_cell.angle_beta   90.00
_cell.angle_gamma   90.00
#
_symmetry.space_group_name_H-M   'P 1'
#
loop_
_entity.id
_entity.type
_entity.pdbx_description
1 polymer ?
#
loop_
_entity_poly.entity_id
_entity_poly.type
_entity_poly.pdbx_seq_one_letter_code
_entity_poly.pdbx_strand_id
1 'polypeptide(L)'
;MYSRLIELKEVRELVRTLAKLGDDEVKAALIILYNVSIGEILFLKALRASGVKNVGQTLSTLKDLGIIEVGRGTYSLARKYREVLSKVAREKNKTVPEVGAGLARYLKEKFRIDHIVWFESTEVVLDGRRRS
;
A
#
# COMPACT_ATOMS: atom_id res chain seq x y z
N MET A 1 2.71 14.63 10.77
CA MET A 1 3.96 14.05 10.22
C MET A 1 3.80 13.69 8.75
N TYR A 2 2.82 12.85 8.38
CA TYR A 2 2.54 12.48 6.98
C TYR A 2 1.89 13.60 6.16
N SER A 3 1.37 14.65 6.80
CA SER A 3 0.85 15.85 6.15
C SER A 3 1.86 16.51 5.20
N ARG A 4 3.15 16.61 5.56
CA ARG A 4 4.20 17.12 4.65
C ARG A 4 4.58 16.16 3.53
N LEU A 5 4.34 14.86 3.72
CA LEU A 5 4.65 13.83 2.74
C LEU A 5 3.65 13.88 1.57
N ILE A 6 2.41 14.22 1.85
CA ILE A 6 1.33 14.40 0.86
C ILE A 6 1.56 15.63 -0.01
N GLU A 7 2.35 16.60 0.45
CA GLU A 7 2.73 17.77 -0.35
C GLU A 7 3.77 17.43 -1.43
N LEU A 8 4.45 16.28 -1.32
CA LEU A 8 5.35 15.81 -2.36
C LEU A 8 4.53 15.42 -3.60
N LYS A 9 4.98 15.89 -4.77
CA LYS A 9 4.25 15.82 -6.04
C LYS A 9 3.74 14.40 -6.33
N GLU A 10 4.59 13.41 -6.21
CA GLU A 10 4.29 12.01 -6.53
C GLU A 10 3.29 11.43 -5.51
N VAL A 11 3.42 11.75 -4.23
CA VAL A 11 2.47 11.28 -3.21
C VAL A 11 1.12 11.94 -3.41
N ARG A 12 1.09 13.23 -3.75
CA ARG A 12 -0.13 13.95 -4.08
C ARG A 12 -0.85 13.33 -5.28
N GLU A 13 -0.08 12.95 -6.32
CA GLU A 13 -0.58 12.24 -7.49
C GLU A 13 -1.16 10.88 -7.09
N LEU A 14 -0.47 10.10 -6.26
CA LEU A 14 -0.98 8.83 -5.73
C LEU A 14 -2.30 9.04 -5.01
N VAL A 15 -2.37 9.98 -4.07
CA VAL A 15 -3.60 10.28 -3.30
C VAL A 15 -4.76 10.69 -4.20
N ARG A 16 -4.50 11.54 -5.21
CA ARG A 16 -5.52 11.95 -6.20
C ARG A 16 -5.98 10.78 -7.07
N THR A 17 -5.08 9.86 -7.38
CA THR A 17 -5.40 8.65 -8.13
C THR A 17 -6.28 7.75 -7.29
N LEU A 18 -5.88 7.42 -6.06
CA LEU A 18 -6.64 6.58 -5.13
C LEU A 18 -8.04 7.13 -4.84
N ALA A 19 -8.20 8.46 -4.77
CA ALA A 19 -9.52 9.08 -4.57
C ALA A 19 -10.54 8.84 -5.70
N LYS A 20 -10.10 8.32 -6.85
CA LYS A 20 -10.95 7.99 -8.01
C LYS A 20 -11.19 6.49 -8.16
N LEU A 21 -10.57 5.66 -7.30
CA LEU A 21 -10.63 4.22 -7.40
C LEU A 21 -11.70 3.64 -6.46
N GLY A 22 -12.13 2.41 -6.75
CA GLY A 22 -12.99 1.65 -5.85
C GLY A 22 -12.22 1.11 -4.65
N ASP A 23 -12.96 0.64 -3.65
CA ASP A 23 -12.39 0.12 -2.39
C ASP A 23 -11.39 -1.01 -2.62
N ASP A 24 -11.63 -1.89 -3.60
CA ASP A 24 -10.76 -3.03 -3.89
C ASP A 24 -9.38 -2.57 -4.38
N GLU A 25 -9.34 -1.61 -5.28
CA GLU A 25 -8.10 -0.98 -5.76
C GLU A 25 -7.40 -0.19 -4.67
N VAL A 26 -8.15 0.57 -3.86
CA VAL A 26 -7.57 1.30 -2.73
C VAL A 26 -6.94 0.32 -1.74
N LYS A 27 -7.64 -0.75 -1.35
CA LYS A 27 -7.08 -1.80 -0.47
C LYS A 27 -5.79 -2.40 -1.04
N ALA A 28 -5.80 -2.77 -2.32
CA ALA A 28 -4.63 -3.32 -2.97
C ALA A 28 -3.44 -2.35 -2.98
N ALA A 29 -3.70 -1.09 -3.30
CA ALA A 29 -2.68 -0.05 -3.35
C ALA A 29 -2.12 0.26 -1.95
N LEU A 30 -2.96 0.19 -0.92
CA LEU A 30 -2.52 0.37 0.45
C LEU A 30 -1.66 -0.80 0.91
N ILE A 31 -2.06 -2.05 0.67
CA ILE A 31 -1.27 -3.24 1.05
C ILE A 31 0.13 -3.21 0.42
N ILE A 32 0.23 -2.85 -0.87
CA ILE A 32 1.55 -2.74 -1.51
C ILE A 32 2.34 -1.54 -1.00
N LEU A 33 1.69 -0.42 -0.70
CA LEU A 33 2.36 0.75 -0.12
C LEU A 33 2.94 0.47 1.27
N TYR A 34 2.23 -0.33 2.06
CA TYR A 34 2.67 -0.77 3.38
C TYR A 34 3.94 -1.62 3.30
N ASN A 35 3.97 -2.56 2.36
CA ASN A 35 5.05 -3.53 2.21
C ASN A 35 6.19 -3.03 1.34
N VAL A 36 5.92 -2.07 0.44
CA VAL A 36 6.79 -1.55 -0.62
C VAL A 36 7.12 -2.60 -1.70
N SER A 37 7.38 -3.83 -1.30
CA SER A 37 7.49 -5.01 -2.16
C SER A 37 7.03 -6.24 -1.40
N ILE A 38 6.28 -7.12 -2.05
CA ILE A 38 5.67 -8.29 -1.44
C ILE A 38 5.67 -9.47 -2.42
N GLY A 39 5.90 -10.67 -1.90
CA GLY A 39 5.77 -11.90 -2.70
C GLY A 39 4.34 -12.11 -3.17
N GLU A 40 4.17 -12.58 -4.40
CA GLU A 40 2.87 -12.78 -5.06
C GLU A 40 1.90 -13.58 -4.18
N ILE A 41 2.33 -14.70 -3.61
CA ILE A 41 1.49 -15.55 -2.77
C ILE A 41 0.96 -14.78 -1.54
N LEU A 42 1.83 -14.02 -0.88
CA LEU A 42 1.44 -13.25 0.31
C LEU A 42 0.51 -12.09 -0.07
N PHE A 43 0.78 -11.44 -1.20
CA PHE A 43 -0.06 -10.35 -1.67
C PHE A 43 -1.47 -10.82 -2.03
N LEU A 44 -1.58 -11.90 -2.80
CA LEU A 44 -2.86 -12.49 -3.17
C LEU A 44 -3.65 -12.96 -1.92
N LYS A 45 -2.95 -13.53 -0.92
CA LYS A 45 -3.57 -13.86 0.37
C LYS A 45 -4.09 -12.61 1.08
N ALA A 46 -3.33 -11.53 1.13
CA ALA A 46 -3.74 -10.26 1.74
C ALA A 46 -4.94 -9.63 1.06
N LEU A 47 -4.99 -9.63 -0.27
CA LEU A 47 -6.10 -9.10 -1.05
C LEU A 47 -7.39 -9.87 -0.74
N ARG A 48 -7.34 -11.21 -0.83
CA ARG A 48 -8.49 -12.08 -0.52
C ARG A 48 -8.94 -11.91 0.93
N ALA A 49 -7.99 -11.91 1.87
CA ALA A 49 -8.29 -11.70 3.28
C ALA A 49 -8.89 -10.31 3.53
N SER A 50 -8.54 -9.29 2.75
CA SER A 50 -9.12 -7.95 2.83
C SER A 50 -10.49 -7.82 2.12
N GLY A 51 -11.01 -8.91 1.57
CA GLY A 51 -12.30 -8.97 0.89
C GLY A 51 -12.28 -8.41 -0.54
N VAL A 52 -11.12 -8.31 -1.17
CA VAL A 52 -11.00 -7.90 -2.59
C VAL A 52 -11.64 -8.97 -3.46
N LYS A 53 -12.67 -8.59 -4.23
CA LYS A 53 -13.52 -9.53 -4.96
C LYS A 53 -12.91 -9.93 -6.29
N ASN A 54 -12.41 -8.96 -7.06
CA ASN A 54 -11.84 -9.20 -8.39
C ASN A 54 -10.35 -8.87 -8.44
N VAL A 55 -9.55 -9.75 -7.84
CA VAL A 55 -8.09 -9.57 -7.73
C VAL A 55 -7.43 -9.35 -9.09
N GLY A 56 -7.83 -10.09 -10.13
CA GLY A 56 -7.23 -9.96 -11.46
C GLY A 56 -7.43 -8.57 -12.05
N GLN A 57 -8.68 -8.08 -12.05
CA GLN A 57 -8.99 -6.73 -12.55
C GLN A 57 -8.31 -5.66 -11.70
N THR A 58 -8.36 -5.78 -10.38
CA THR A 58 -7.73 -4.82 -9.46
C THR A 58 -6.23 -4.71 -9.71
N LEU A 59 -5.52 -5.83 -9.87
CA LEU A 59 -4.08 -5.82 -10.18
C LEU A 59 -3.78 -5.23 -11.55
N SER A 60 -4.61 -5.50 -12.57
CA SER A 60 -4.46 -4.87 -13.88
C SER A 60 -4.60 -3.35 -13.77
N THR A 61 -5.66 -2.87 -13.12
CA THR A 61 -5.89 -1.43 -12.91
C THR A 61 -4.70 -0.77 -12.21
N LEU A 62 -4.19 -1.37 -11.14
CA LEU A 62 -3.04 -0.82 -10.41
C LEU A 62 -1.76 -0.78 -11.26
N LYS A 63 -1.54 -1.78 -12.11
CA LYS A 63 -0.41 -1.83 -13.04
C LYS A 63 -0.55 -0.77 -14.12
N ASP A 64 -1.72 -0.64 -14.72
CA ASP A 64 -2.00 0.31 -15.82
C ASP A 64 -1.90 1.76 -15.34
N LEU A 65 -2.28 2.02 -14.09
CA LEU A 65 -2.11 3.32 -13.42
C LEU A 65 -0.67 3.59 -12.96
N GLY A 66 0.25 2.62 -13.12
CA GLY A 66 1.63 2.74 -12.67
C GLY A 66 1.76 2.87 -11.15
N ILE A 67 0.84 2.27 -10.38
CA ILE A 67 0.91 2.16 -8.92
C ILE A 67 1.85 1.03 -8.52
N ILE A 68 1.81 -0.07 -9.27
CA ILE A 68 2.65 -1.25 -9.01
C ILE A 68 3.47 -1.66 -10.23
N GLU A 69 4.58 -2.33 -9.95
CA GLU A 69 5.44 -3.05 -10.89
C GLU A 69 5.37 -4.55 -10.58
N VAL A 70 5.36 -5.39 -11.63
CA VAL A 70 5.31 -6.84 -11.50
C VAL A 70 6.70 -7.42 -11.79
N GLY A 71 7.27 -8.13 -10.82
CA GLY A 71 8.50 -8.91 -10.96
C GLY A 71 8.21 -10.40 -11.04
N ARG A 72 9.25 -11.24 -11.09
CA ARG A 72 9.09 -12.70 -11.05
C ARG A 72 8.68 -13.12 -9.63
N GLY A 73 7.39 -13.40 -9.44
CA GLY A 73 6.82 -13.85 -8.16
C GLY A 73 6.68 -12.76 -7.10
N THR A 74 6.75 -11.48 -7.50
CA THR A 74 6.67 -10.33 -6.58
C THR A 74 5.88 -9.19 -7.20
N TYR A 75 5.18 -8.44 -6.35
CA TYR A 75 4.65 -7.12 -6.70
C TYR A 75 5.40 -6.07 -5.90
N SER A 76 5.74 -4.97 -6.54
CA SER A 76 6.43 -3.84 -5.92
C SER A 76 5.65 -2.56 -6.17
N LEU A 77 5.72 -1.62 -5.23
CA LEU A 77 5.30 -0.26 -5.47
C LEU A 77 6.13 0.32 -6.63
N ALA A 78 5.51 1.08 -7.53
CA ALA A 78 6.21 1.66 -8.67
C ALA A 78 7.41 2.51 -8.22
N ARG A 79 8.49 2.47 -9.02
CA ARG A 79 9.78 3.07 -8.68
C ARG A 79 9.67 4.54 -8.27
N LYS A 80 8.84 5.33 -8.97
CA LYS A 80 8.60 6.75 -8.68
C LYS A 80 8.17 7.01 -7.23
N TYR A 81 7.34 6.13 -6.67
CA TYR A 81 6.91 6.26 -5.27
C TYR A 81 7.97 5.73 -4.30
N ARG A 82 8.68 4.64 -4.65
CA ARG A 82 9.78 4.09 -3.83
C ARG A 82 10.90 5.10 -3.63
N GLU A 83 11.26 5.86 -4.67
CA GLU A 83 12.28 6.90 -4.59
C GLU A 83 11.86 8.01 -3.61
N VAL A 84 10.60 8.43 -3.64
CA VAL A 84 10.06 9.42 -2.70
C VAL A 84 10.05 8.91 -1.27
N LEU A 85 9.60 7.67 -1.05
CA LEU A 85 9.65 7.06 0.29
C LEU A 85 11.11 6.93 0.78
N SER A 86 12.06 6.61 -0.10
CA SER A 86 13.49 6.53 0.23
C SER A 86 14.08 7.88 0.65
N LYS A 87 13.73 8.97 -0.05
CA LYS A 87 14.16 10.32 0.34
C LYS A 87 13.68 10.67 1.74
N VAL A 88 12.39 10.46 2.01
CA VAL A 88 11.81 10.72 3.34
C VAL A 88 12.44 9.83 4.41
N ALA A 89 12.63 8.54 4.10
CA ALA A 89 13.23 7.57 5.01
C ALA A 89 14.61 8.05 5.48
N ARG A 90 15.45 8.54 4.56
CA ARG A 90 16.76 9.13 4.88
C ARG A 90 16.65 10.37 5.76
N GLU A 91 15.76 11.31 5.42
CA GLU A 91 15.55 12.54 6.20
C GLU A 91 15.03 12.29 7.62
N LYS A 92 14.38 11.15 7.85
CA LYS A 92 13.74 10.80 9.12
C LYS A 92 14.46 9.71 9.89
N ASN A 93 15.61 9.23 9.40
CA ASN A 93 16.32 8.08 9.95
C ASN A 93 15.39 6.86 10.15
N LYS A 94 14.60 6.54 9.12
CA LYS A 94 13.68 5.41 9.06
C LYS A 94 13.99 4.53 7.85
N THR A 95 13.38 3.36 7.80
CA THR A 95 13.37 2.50 6.61
C THR A 95 12.24 2.87 5.66
N VAL A 96 12.38 2.47 4.39
CA VAL A 96 11.33 2.68 3.37
C VAL A 96 10.01 1.98 3.72
N PRO A 97 10.00 0.72 4.20
CA PRO A 97 8.79 0.07 4.70
C PRO A 97 8.14 0.81 5.87
N GLU A 98 8.91 1.35 6.84
CA GLU A 98 8.31 2.12 7.95
C GLU A 98 7.59 3.38 7.47
N VAL A 99 8.17 4.09 6.50
CA VAL A 99 7.53 5.27 5.90
C VAL A 99 6.30 4.86 5.08
N GLY A 100 6.40 3.79 4.29
CA GLY A 100 5.31 3.23 3.49
C GLY A 100 4.13 2.78 4.36
N ALA A 101 4.38 2.00 5.40
CA ALA A 101 3.40 1.56 6.39
C ALA A 101 2.72 2.76 7.08
N GLY A 102 3.51 3.77 7.45
CA GLY A 102 3.00 5.01 8.00
C GLY A 102 2.03 5.74 7.08
N LEU A 103 2.40 5.90 5.81
CA LEU A 103 1.54 6.53 4.81
C LEU A 103 0.29 5.67 4.53
N ALA A 104 0.44 4.35 4.40
CA ALA A 104 -0.68 3.44 4.15
C ALA A 104 -1.74 3.51 5.26
N ARG A 105 -1.32 3.55 6.54
CA ARG A 105 -2.24 3.71 7.68
C ARG A 105 -2.97 5.06 7.65
N TYR A 106 -2.24 6.15 7.39
CA TYR A 106 -2.83 7.48 7.24
C TYR A 106 -3.88 7.51 6.09
N LEU A 107 -3.58 6.87 4.96
CA LEU A 107 -4.49 6.84 3.83
C LEU A 107 -5.69 5.92 4.06
N LYS A 108 -5.53 4.79 4.78
CA LYS A 108 -6.64 3.95 5.23
C LYS A 108 -7.69 4.78 5.98
N GLU A 109 -7.25 5.58 6.95
CA GLU A 109 -8.12 6.48 7.72
C GLU A 109 -8.77 7.54 6.81
N LYS A 110 -7.97 8.19 5.96
CA LYS A 110 -8.44 9.23 5.04
C LYS A 110 -9.52 8.76 4.06
N PHE A 111 -9.37 7.54 3.54
CA PHE A 111 -10.32 6.94 2.61
C PHE A 111 -11.42 6.12 3.30
N ARG A 112 -11.43 6.05 4.64
CA ARG A 112 -12.41 5.28 5.43
C ARG A 112 -12.49 3.81 4.99
N ILE A 113 -11.33 3.19 4.76
CA ILE A 113 -11.27 1.77 4.43
C ILE A 113 -11.29 0.96 5.73
N ASP A 114 -12.41 0.30 5.99
CA ASP A 114 -12.65 -0.35 7.28
C ASP A 114 -11.80 -1.62 7.49
N HIS A 115 -11.56 -2.39 6.43
CA HIS A 115 -10.92 -3.70 6.53
C HIS A 115 -9.75 -3.87 5.55
N ILE A 116 -8.53 -3.98 6.09
CA ILE A 116 -7.32 -4.39 5.40
C ILE A 116 -6.54 -5.36 6.28
N VAL A 117 -6.05 -6.44 5.67
CA VAL A 117 -5.07 -7.35 6.29
C VAL A 117 -3.67 -7.00 5.80
N TRP A 118 -2.80 -6.64 6.73
CA TRP A 118 -1.39 -6.35 6.48
C TRP A 118 -0.56 -7.60 6.78
N PHE A 119 0.54 -7.79 6.04
CA PHE A 119 1.54 -8.79 6.38
C PHE A 119 2.80 -8.06 6.83
N GLU A 120 3.21 -8.28 8.07
CA GLU A 120 4.58 -7.97 8.49
C GLU A 120 5.40 -9.24 8.31
N SER A 121 6.69 -9.12 7.98
CA SER A 121 7.58 -10.24 7.61
C SER A 121 7.72 -11.34 8.67
N THR A 122 7.04 -11.28 9.81
CA THR A 122 7.05 -12.34 10.82
C THR A 122 5.71 -12.62 11.53
N GLU A 123 4.67 -11.79 11.44
CA GLU A 123 3.37 -12.13 12.07
C GLU A 123 2.19 -11.56 11.27
N VAL A 124 1.15 -12.38 11.12
CA VAL A 124 -0.12 -11.98 10.51
C VAL A 124 -0.83 -11.04 11.50
N VAL A 125 -0.69 -9.73 11.30
CA VAL A 125 -1.46 -8.74 12.06
C VAL A 125 -2.82 -8.61 11.37
N LEU A 126 -3.78 -9.43 11.81
CA LEU A 126 -5.19 -9.18 11.56
C LEU A 126 -5.55 -7.84 12.22
N ASP A 127 -6.20 -6.95 11.46
CA ASP A 127 -6.73 -5.69 11.97
C ASP A 127 -7.57 -5.98 13.22
N GLY A 128 -7.17 -5.38 14.34
CA GLY A 128 -7.42 -5.93 15.66
C GLY A 128 -8.91 -6.00 16.04
N ARG A 129 -9.44 -7.23 16.11
CA ARG A 129 -10.18 -7.65 17.31
C ARG A 129 -9.22 -8.45 18.17
N ARG A 130 -8.47 -7.76 19.04
CA ARG A 130 -7.92 -8.42 20.24
C ARG A 130 -9.13 -8.81 21.08
N ARG A 131 -9.47 -10.11 21.10
CA ARG A 131 -10.23 -10.65 22.23
C ARG A 131 -9.24 -10.84 23.36
N SER A 132 -9.36 -9.96 24.36
CA SER A 132 -8.95 -10.24 25.74
C SER A 132 -9.63 -11.50 26.25
#